data_AF-A0A6A5AKL3-F1
#
_entry.id   AF-A0A6A5AKL3-F1
#
_cell.length_a   1.000
_cell.length_b   1.000
_cell.length_c   1.000
_cell.angle_alpha   90.00
_cell.angle_beta   90.00
_cell.angle_gamma   90.00
#
_symmetry.space_group_name_H-M   'P 1'
#
loop_
_entity.id
_entity.type
_entity.pdbx_description
1 polymer ?
#
loop_
_entity_poly.entity_id
_entity_poly.type
_entity_poly.pdbx_seq_one_letter_code
_entity_poly.pdbx_strand_id
1 'polypeptide(L)'
;MTDIGGGLLNEVDLSFPDRNDTLLPTDRSKAANPRSFGRKVRVLPKTSAELGSDARPSLHQFFPAWDVQAYARFAEIKLHMVNSQYPEYETTGALPQLNDGHFLVPAGDIILHLQTYYKDLDAPLTDKQRAESIAFRALVQEKLARVLDYCQWVDPITYSEVTRPAVQRVMPFPLNRVVPKLLHARHTAAFHASTSLLSKEHVYLTARDSYVALNSFLEASDGPYFFGTKYVRPSCLLRV
;
A
#
# COMPACT_ATOMS: atom_id res chain seq x y z
N MET A 1 25.86 45.09 59.10
CA MET A 1 24.50 45.46 58.66
C MET A 1 24.62 46.05 57.26
N THR A 2 24.83 45.16 56.28
CA THR A 2 25.14 45.35 54.86
C THR A 2 25.61 43.95 54.40
N ASP A 3 25.34 43.38 53.24
CA ASP A 3 24.45 43.63 52.11
C ASP A 3 24.60 42.39 51.20
N ILE A 4 23.69 42.20 50.24
CA ILE A 4 23.84 41.44 48.99
C ILE A 4 23.83 39.90 49.07
N GLY A 5 22.80 39.33 48.45
CA GLY A 5 22.95 38.11 47.63
C GLY A 5 21.90 37.04 47.87
N GLY A 6 20.91 36.94 46.98
CA GLY A 6 20.07 35.74 46.92
C GLY A 6 18.75 35.86 46.16
N GLY A 7 18.40 37.02 45.60
CA GLY A 7 17.06 37.29 45.08
C GLY A 7 16.83 37.14 43.57
N LEU A 8 17.70 36.47 42.80
CA LEU A 8 17.57 36.47 41.32
C LEU A 8 17.66 35.10 40.63
N LEU A 9 17.71 33.99 41.37
CA LEU A 9 17.81 32.65 40.76
C LEU A 9 16.56 31.78 40.90
N ASN A 10 15.52 32.26 41.60
CA ASN A 10 14.29 31.48 41.84
C ASN A 10 13.13 31.84 40.90
N GLU A 11 13.32 32.80 39.98
CA GLU A 11 12.26 33.24 39.03
C GLU A 11 12.49 32.76 37.58
N VAL A 12 13.52 31.97 37.32
CA VAL A 12 13.65 31.30 36.02
C VAL A 12 13.23 29.86 36.21
N ASP A 13 11.96 29.60 35.93
CA ASP A 13 11.47 28.24 35.76
C ASP A 13 12.18 27.62 34.55
N LEU A 14 13.28 26.93 34.82
CA LEU A 14 14.09 26.19 33.85
C LEU A 14 13.49 24.81 33.56
N SER A 15 12.27 24.53 34.02
CA SER A 15 11.53 23.38 33.52
C SER A 15 11.28 23.63 32.04
N PHE A 16 12.02 22.90 31.20
CA PHE A 16 11.68 22.84 29.79
C PHE A 16 10.22 22.40 29.73
N PRO A 17 9.33 23.16 29.06
CA PRO A 17 7.95 22.72 28.88
C PRO A 17 8.03 21.31 28.30
N ASP A 18 7.31 20.39 28.92
CA ASP A 18 7.23 19.01 28.44
C ASP A 18 6.97 19.09 26.94
N ARG A 19 7.81 18.44 26.12
CA ARG A 19 7.74 18.57 24.65
C ARG A 19 6.36 18.18 24.10
N ASN A 20 5.57 17.48 24.92
CA ASN A 20 4.20 17.07 24.62
C ASN A 20 3.13 18.12 24.96
N ASP A 21 3.42 19.16 25.75
CA ASP A 21 2.43 20.14 26.21
C ASP A 21 1.98 21.08 25.07
N THR A 22 2.83 21.29 24.07
CA THR A 22 2.48 22.03 22.83
C THR A 22 1.53 21.29 21.90
N LEU A 23 1.28 19.99 22.14
CA LEU A 23 0.31 19.21 21.37
C LEU A 23 -1.12 19.47 21.85
N LEU A 24 -1.28 19.97 23.08
CA LEU A 24 -2.57 20.42 23.59
C LEU A 24 -2.77 21.90 23.23
N PRO A 25 -3.94 22.29 22.70
CA PRO A 25 -4.19 23.67 22.33
C PRO A 25 -4.12 24.57 23.57
N THR A 26 -3.27 25.61 23.50
CA THR A 26 -3.20 26.65 24.53
C THR A 26 -4.54 27.37 24.68
N ASP A 27 -4.84 27.93 25.84
CA ASP A 27 -6.11 28.62 26.06
C ASP A 27 -6.29 29.83 25.13
N ARG A 28 -5.18 30.48 24.75
CA ARG A 28 -5.16 31.51 23.70
C ARG A 28 -5.63 30.97 22.34
N SER A 29 -5.19 29.78 21.95
CA SER A 29 -5.61 29.13 20.70
C SER A 29 -7.08 28.66 20.73
N LYS A 30 -7.56 28.19 21.89
CA LYS A 30 -8.97 27.85 22.10
C LYS A 30 -9.87 29.08 22.05
N ALA A 31 -9.43 30.19 22.63
CA ALA A 31 -10.17 31.46 22.59
C ALA A 31 -10.20 32.09 21.19
N ALA A 32 -9.12 31.95 20.42
CA ALA A 32 -9.05 32.42 19.04
C ALA A 32 -9.95 31.61 18.09
N ASN A 33 -10.16 30.32 18.37
CA ASN A 33 -10.98 29.46 17.53
C ASN A 33 -11.85 28.49 18.37
N PRO A 34 -12.90 28.98 19.05
CA PRO A 34 -13.68 28.19 20.01
C PRO A 34 -14.47 27.05 19.35
N ARG A 35 -14.73 27.14 18.03
CA ARG A 35 -15.46 26.12 17.27
C ARG A 35 -14.60 24.91 16.91
N SER A 36 -13.31 25.07 16.59
CA SER A 36 -12.45 23.94 16.16
C SER A 36 -12.18 22.92 17.27
N PHE A 37 -12.28 23.34 18.54
CA PHE A 37 -12.02 22.50 19.71
C PHE A 37 -13.29 22.02 20.42
N GLY A 38 -14.48 22.40 19.91
CA GLY A 38 -15.73 21.88 20.43
C GLY A 38 -15.82 20.37 20.20
N ARG A 39 -16.11 19.59 21.24
CA ARG A 39 -16.26 18.13 21.17
C ARG A 39 -17.30 17.68 20.12
N LYS A 40 -18.24 18.57 19.77
CA LYS A 40 -19.27 18.39 18.72
C LYS A 40 -18.72 18.47 17.28
N VAL A 41 -17.52 19.01 17.06
CA VAL A 41 -16.93 19.23 15.73
C VAL A 41 -16.02 18.07 15.29
N ARG A 42 -15.64 17.16 16.20
CA ARG A 42 -14.92 15.93 15.84
C ARG A 42 -15.86 14.96 15.13
N VAL A 43 -15.91 15.05 13.80
CA VAL A 43 -16.58 14.05 12.96
C VAL A 43 -15.69 12.80 12.95
N LEU A 44 -16.22 11.65 13.35
CA LEU A 44 -15.51 10.38 13.19
C LEU A 44 -15.25 10.18 11.69
N PRO A 45 -14.05 9.74 11.27
CA PRO A 45 -13.81 9.44 9.87
C PRO A 45 -14.78 8.33 9.45
N LYS A 46 -15.59 8.65 8.44
CA LYS A 46 -16.57 7.75 7.84
C LYS A 46 -16.02 7.20 6.54
N THR A 47 -16.30 5.92 6.28
CA THR A 47 -16.04 5.30 4.98
C THR A 47 -17.06 5.78 3.94
N SER A 48 -16.79 5.55 2.66
CA SER A 48 -17.73 5.88 1.58
C SER A 48 -19.09 5.22 1.78
N ALA A 49 -19.09 4.00 2.34
CA ALA A 49 -20.31 3.27 2.64
C ALA A 49 -21.20 4.00 3.67
N GLU A 50 -20.58 4.67 4.64
CA GLU A 50 -21.27 5.43 5.69
C GLU A 50 -21.61 6.87 5.30
N LEU A 51 -20.95 7.40 4.26
CA LEU A 51 -21.10 8.78 3.80
C LEU A 51 -22.36 8.98 2.91
N GLY A 52 -22.85 7.91 2.27
CA GLY A 52 -24.11 7.90 1.51
C GLY A 52 -24.10 6.93 0.33
N SER A 53 -25.27 6.68 -0.27
CA SER A 53 -25.45 5.70 -1.37
C SER A 53 -24.70 6.04 -2.66
N ASP A 54 -24.35 7.31 -2.87
CA ASP A 54 -23.63 7.79 -4.06
C ASP A 54 -22.12 7.83 -3.88
N ALA A 55 -21.61 7.79 -2.64
CA ALA A 55 -20.18 7.77 -2.37
C ALA A 55 -19.62 6.37 -2.63
N ARG A 56 -18.76 6.26 -3.65
CA ARG A 56 -18.08 5.00 -3.99
C ARG A 56 -16.60 5.12 -3.70
N PRO A 57 -15.98 4.06 -3.15
CA PRO A 57 -14.54 4.03 -2.98
C PRO A 57 -13.86 4.15 -4.35
N SER A 58 -12.83 4.99 -4.43
CA SER A 58 -12.08 5.25 -5.66
C SER A 58 -10.64 4.75 -5.55
N LEU A 59 -10.23 3.91 -6.49
CA LEU A 59 -8.89 3.35 -6.56
C LEU A 59 -8.08 4.16 -7.57
N HIS A 60 -7.06 4.87 -7.08
CA HIS A 60 -6.09 5.55 -7.92
C HIS A 60 -4.92 4.62 -8.18
N GLN A 61 -4.61 4.37 -9.45
CA GLN A 61 -3.53 3.48 -9.85
C GLN A 61 -2.74 4.07 -11.01
N PHE A 62 -1.43 3.88 -11.00
CA PHE A 62 -0.57 4.23 -12.13
C PHE A 62 -0.22 2.97 -12.92
N PHE A 63 0.43 2.01 -12.25
CA PHE A 63 0.44 0.63 -12.71
C PHE A 63 -0.85 -0.06 -12.27
N PRO A 64 -1.43 -0.94 -13.11
CA PRO A 64 -2.68 -1.62 -12.76
C PRO A 64 -2.46 -2.51 -11.52
N ALA A 65 -3.19 -2.23 -10.44
CA ALA A 65 -3.16 -3.00 -9.21
C ALA A 65 -4.10 -4.21 -9.34
N TRP A 66 -3.62 -5.24 -10.05
CA TRP A 66 -4.44 -6.40 -10.41
C TRP A 66 -4.99 -7.16 -9.20
N ASP A 67 -4.21 -7.21 -8.13
CA ASP A 67 -4.58 -7.84 -6.86
C ASP A 67 -5.82 -7.18 -6.23
N VAL A 68 -5.83 -5.86 -6.11
CA VAL A 68 -6.94 -5.08 -5.58
C VAL A 68 -8.15 -5.15 -6.50
N GLN A 69 -7.93 -5.04 -7.82
CA GLN A 69 -9.02 -5.14 -8.79
C GLN A 69 -9.69 -6.52 -8.78
N ALA A 70 -8.90 -7.59 -8.71
CA ALA A 70 -9.41 -8.95 -8.60
C ALA A 70 -10.19 -9.13 -7.31
N TYR A 71 -9.61 -8.71 -6.16
CA TYR A 71 -10.27 -8.76 -4.87
C TYR A 71 -11.64 -8.08 -4.89
N ALA A 72 -11.71 -6.86 -5.42
CA ALA A 72 -12.95 -6.11 -5.50
C ALA A 72 -14.01 -6.76 -6.39
N ARG A 73 -13.60 -7.40 -7.49
CA ARG A 73 -14.51 -8.16 -8.36
C ARG A 73 -15.07 -9.38 -7.63
N PHE A 74 -14.24 -10.16 -6.94
CA PHE A 74 -14.70 -11.32 -6.16
C PHE A 74 -15.55 -10.92 -4.94
N ALA A 75 -15.27 -9.75 -4.36
CA ALA A 75 -16.06 -9.19 -3.27
C ALA A 75 -17.34 -8.47 -3.75
N GLU A 76 -17.55 -8.33 -5.06
CA GLU A 76 -18.67 -7.61 -5.68
C GLU A 76 -18.76 -6.12 -5.23
N ILE A 77 -17.62 -5.51 -4.90
CA ILE A 77 -17.55 -4.13 -4.45
C ILE A 77 -17.51 -3.21 -5.67
N LYS A 78 -18.44 -2.25 -5.72
CA LYS A 78 -18.51 -1.22 -6.78
C LYS A 78 -17.42 -0.16 -6.58
N LEU A 79 -16.20 -0.44 -7.04
CA LEU A 79 -15.09 0.51 -7.06
C LEU A 79 -15.10 1.39 -8.31
N HIS A 80 -14.76 2.67 -8.14
CA HIS A 80 -14.44 3.57 -9.25
C HIS A 80 -12.92 3.55 -9.50
N MET A 81 -12.50 3.11 -10.70
CA MET A 81 -11.08 3.03 -11.05
C MET A 81 -10.64 4.34 -11.72
N VAL A 82 -9.60 4.96 -11.17
CA VAL A 82 -9.00 6.18 -11.71
C VAL A 82 -7.55 5.88 -12.08
N ASN A 83 -7.25 5.93 -13.37
CA ASN A 83 -5.88 5.80 -13.83
C ASN A 83 -5.18 7.15 -13.71
N SER A 84 -4.19 7.21 -12.83
CA SER A 84 -3.32 8.38 -12.65
C SER A 84 -2.35 8.49 -13.83
N GLN A 85 -2.01 9.73 -14.18
CA GLN A 85 -0.96 10.02 -15.14
C GLN A 85 0.44 9.95 -14.52
N TYR A 86 0.55 10.10 -13.19
CA TYR A 86 1.83 10.16 -12.49
C TYR A 86 1.98 8.96 -11.54
N PRO A 87 3.21 8.43 -11.36
CA PRO A 87 3.48 7.27 -10.51
C PRO A 87 3.30 7.54 -9.01
N GLU A 88 3.47 8.79 -8.59
CA GLU A 88 3.43 9.22 -7.20
C GLU A 88 2.58 10.49 -7.08
N TYR A 89 1.90 10.64 -5.94
CA TYR A 89 1.27 11.90 -5.54
C TYR A 89 2.06 12.55 -4.42
N GLU A 90 2.25 13.87 -4.49
CA GLU A 90 3.00 14.66 -3.51
C GLU A 90 2.54 14.45 -2.06
N THR A 91 1.24 14.21 -1.84
CA THR A 91 0.65 14.10 -0.51
C THR A 91 0.64 12.68 0.06
N THR A 92 0.54 11.67 -0.81
CA THR A 92 0.33 10.27 -0.39
C THR A 92 1.55 9.38 -0.67
N GLY A 93 2.44 9.79 -1.55
CA GLY A 93 3.56 8.98 -2.02
C GLY A 93 3.15 8.04 -3.15
N ALA A 94 3.57 6.77 -3.04
CA ALA A 94 3.46 5.79 -4.12
C ALA A 94 2.02 5.29 -4.36
N LEU A 95 1.65 5.16 -5.63
CA LEU A 95 0.44 4.47 -6.06
C LEU A 95 0.66 2.95 -6.15
N PRO A 96 -0.37 2.10 -5.94
CA PRO A 96 -1.81 2.42 -5.86
C PRO A 96 -2.28 2.95 -4.51
N GLN A 97 -3.38 3.71 -4.53
CA GLN A 97 -4.00 4.31 -3.35
C GLN A 97 -5.52 4.16 -3.41
N LEU A 98 -6.13 3.78 -2.29
CA LEU A 98 -7.59 3.74 -2.15
C LEU A 98 -8.08 4.99 -1.40
N ASN A 99 -9.00 5.70 -2.02
CA ASN A 99 -9.74 6.81 -1.43
C ASN A 99 -11.13 6.34 -1.05
N ASP A 100 -11.38 6.23 0.24
CA ASP A 100 -12.63 5.73 0.80
C ASP A 100 -13.24 6.73 1.79
N GLY A 101 -14.05 7.65 1.28
CA GLY A 101 -14.68 8.71 2.08
C GLY A 101 -13.61 9.60 2.69
N HIS A 102 -13.46 9.53 4.01
CA HIS A 102 -12.41 10.25 4.75
C HIS A 102 -11.11 9.47 4.91
N PHE A 103 -11.07 8.19 4.49
CA PHE A 103 -9.88 7.36 4.56
C PHE A 103 -9.08 7.43 3.27
N LEU A 104 -7.77 7.53 3.45
CA LEU A 104 -6.78 7.56 2.41
C LEU A 104 -5.78 6.45 2.71
N VAL A 105 -5.86 5.35 1.96
CA VAL A 105 -5.22 4.09 2.31
C VAL A 105 -4.09 3.78 1.32
N PRO A 106 -2.85 3.53 1.80
CA PRO A 106 -1.71 3.19 0.95
C PRO A 106 -1.79 1.74 0.46
N ALA A 107 -1.08 1.43 -0.64
CA ALA A 107 -1.10 0.14 -1.35
C ALA A 107 -1.11 -1.11 -0.47
N GLY A 108 -0.23 -1.20 0.54
CA GLY A 108 -0.09 -2.38 1.38
C GLY A 108 -1.30 -2.69 2.25
N ASP A 109 -2.05 -1.65 2.64
CA ASP A 109 -3.16 -1.75 3.58
C ASP A 109 -4.53 -1.78 2.89
N ILE A 110 -4.58 -1.55 1.56
CA ILE A 110 -5.83 -1.48 0.80
C ILE A 110 -6.70 -2.71 1.03
N ILE A 111 -6.14 -3.90 0.88
CA ILE A 111 -6.95 -5.12 0.99
C ILE A 111 -7.39 -5.35 2.44
N LEU A 112 -6.56 -5.03 3.43
CA LEU A 112 -6.94 -5.13 4.84
C LEU A 112 -8.10 -4.17 5.17
N HIS A 113 -8.05 -2.96 4.64
CA HIS A 113 -9.13 -1.97 4.76
C HIS A 113 -10.43 -2.50 4.12
N LEU A 114 -10.34 -3.06 2.91
CA LEU A 114 -11.50 -3.66 2.23
C LEU A 114 -12.08 -4.86 2.99
N GLN A 115 -11.23 -5.68 3.61
CA GLN A 115 -11.67 -6.80 4.47
C GLN A 115 -12.41 -6.30 5.71
N THR A 116 -11.91 -5.22 6.33
CA THR A 116 -12.44 -4.71 7.59
C THR A 116 -13.78 -4.00 7.42
N TYR A 117 -13.93 -3.18 6.37
CA TYR A 117 -15.09 -2.29 6.22
C TYR A 117 -16.12 -2.75 5.19
N TYR A 118 -15.78 -3.69 4.31
CA TYR A 118 -16.69 -4.18 3.27
C TYR A 118 -17.01 -5.65 3.45
N LYS A 119 -16.25 -6.52 2.78
CA LYS A 119 -16.51 -7.96 2.73
C LYS A 119 -15.20 -8.68 2.87
N ASP A 120 -15.12 -9.54 3.86
CA ASP A 120 -14.00 -10.44 4.03
C ASP A 120 -14.22 -11.73 3.22
N LEU A 121 -13.35 -11.96 2.23
CA LEU A 121 -13.36 -13.19 1.43
C LEU A 121 -12.78 -14.38 2.20
N ASP A 122 -12.00 -14.14 3.25
CA ASP A 122 -11.31 -15.17 4.02
C ASP A 122 -12.13 -15.65 5.24
N ALA A 123 -13.28 -15.02 5.52
CA ALA A 123 -14.18 -15.38 6.62
C ALA A 123 -14.65 -16.86 6.64
N PRO A 124 -14.99 -17.51 5.51
CA PRO A 124 -15.44 -18.91 5.53
C PRO A 124 -14.29 -19.94 5.60
N LEU A 125 -13.03 -19.52 5.69
CA LEU A 125 -11.89 -20.44 5.71
C LEU A 125 -11.65 -21.02 7.10
N THR A 126 -11.31 -22.31 7.13
CA THR A 126 -10.80 -23.01 8.31
C THR A 126 -9.45 -22.43 8.73
N ASP A 127 -9.12 -22.44 10.02
CA ASP A 127 -7.87 -21.87 10.55
C ASP A 127 -6.61 -22.43 9.86
N LYS A 128 -6.61 -23.73 9.52
CA LYS A 128 -5.53 -24.36 8.74
C LYS A 128 -5.38 -23.73 7.35
N GLN A 129 -6.48 -23.58 6.61
CA GLN A 129 -6.49 -22.97 5.27
C GLN A 129 -6.10 -21.49 5.35
N ARG A 130 -6.49 -20.80 6.42
CA ARG A 130 -6.09 -19.41 6.67
C ARG A 130 -4.58 -19.29 6.86
N ALA A 131 -3.96 -20.17 7.66
CA ALA A 131 -2.51 -20.21 7.83
C ALA A 131 -1.78 -20.51 6.50
N GLU A 132 -2.28 -21.48 5.72
CA GLU A 132 -1.74 -21.81 4.40
C GLU A 132 -1.85 -20.62 3.43
N SER A 133 -2.98 -19.92 3.41
CA SER A 133 -3.19 -18.73 2.57
C SER A 133 -2.19 -17.61 2.88
N ILE A 134 -1.83 -17.41 4.15
CA ILE A 134 -0.83 -16.43 4.57
C ILE A 134 0.56 -16.85 4.09
N ALA A 135 0.90 -18.14 4.20
CA ALA A 135 2.17 -18.67 3.72
C ALA A 135 2.32 -18.50 2.19
N PHE A 136 1.27 -18.79 1.42
CA PHE A 136 1.28 -18.58 -0.03
C PHE A 136 1.36 -17.10 -0.41
N ARG A 137 0.63 -16.24 0.31
CA ARG A 137 0.72 -14.79 0.09
C ARG A 137 2.15 -14.30 0.30
N ALA A 138 2.81 -14.73 1.38
CA ALA A 138 4.19 -14.39 1.65
C ALA A 138 5.14 -14.92 0.56
N LEU A 139 4.92 -16.16 0.08
CA LEU A 139 5.70 -16.72 -1.04
C LEU A 139 5.59 -15.85 -2.29
N VAL A 140 4.37 -15.47 -2.69
CA VAL A 140 4.12 -14.64 -3.87
C VAL A 140 4.73 -13.24 -3.70
N GLN A 141 4.51 -12.60 -2.56
CA GLN A 141 4.97 -11.24 -2.30
C GLN A 141 6.49 -11.14 -2.16
N GLU A 142 7.15 -12.11 -1.51
CA GLU A 142 8.60 -12.04 -1.27
C GLU A 142 9.42 -12.60 -2.41
N LYS A 143 8.98 -13.71 -3.02
CA LYS A 143 9.72 -14.40 -4.09
C LYS A 143 9.26 -13.92 -5.46
N LEU A 144 8.00 -14.14 -5.80
CA LEU A 144 7.52 -13.90 -7.17
C LEU A 144 7.45 -12.43 -7.52
N ALA A 145 7.07 -11.53 -6.60
CA ALA A 145 7.07 -10.10 -6.88
C ALA A 145 8.48 -9.59 -7.19
N ARG A 146 9.50 -10.11 -6.50
CA ARG A 146 10.90 -9.76 -6.77
C ARG A 146 11.40 -10.29 -8.12
N VAL A 147 10.97 -11.50 -8.51
CA VAL A 147 11.28 -12.05 -9.84
C VAL A 147 10.60 -11.18 -10.91
N LEU A 148 9.34 -10.79 -10.70
CA LEU A 148 8.62 -9.90 -11.61
C LEU A 148 9.34 -8.55 -11.76
N ASP A 149 9.78 -7.94 -10.66
CA ASP A 149 10.55 -6.69 -10.69
C ASP A 149 11.84 -6.83 -11.50
N TYR A 150 12.56 -7.95 -11.36
CA TYR A 150 13.73 -8.24 -12.18
C TYR A 150 13.38 -8.30 -13.67
N CYS A 151 12.37 -9.08 -14.04
CA CYS A 151 11.96 -9.24 -15.43
C CYS A 151 11.48 -7.92 -16.03
N GLN A 152 10.76 -7.10 -15.27
CA GLN A 152 10.17 -5.86 -15.77
C GLN A 152 11.20 -4.72 -15.91
N TRP A 153 12.11 -4.58 -14.93
CA TRP A 153 12.98 -3.41 -14.83
C TRP A 153 14.46 -3.68 -15.06
N VAL A 154 14.95 -4.88 -14.75
CA VAL A 154 16.39 -5.20 -14.82
C VAL A 154 16.75 -5.91 -16.12
N ASP A 155 15.89 -6.80 -16.62
CA ASP A 155 16.15 -7.48 -17.88
C ASP A 155 16.14 -6.50 -19.06
N PRO A 156 17.26 -6.36 -19.80
CA PRO A 156 17.42 -5.31 -20.80
C PRO A 156 16.47 -5.45 -21.99
N ILE A 157 16.14 -6.69 -22.36
CA ILE A 157 15.24 -7.00 -23.48
C ILE A 157 13.84 -6.52 -23.13
N THR A 158 13.28 -7.05 -22.04
CA THR A 158 11.93 -6.72 -21.57
C THR A 158 11.76 -5.24 -21.25
N TYR A 159 12.77 -4.62 -20.60
CA TYR A 159 12.72 -3.20 -20.29
C TYR A 159 12.64 -2.32 -21.54
N SER A 160 13.46 -2.63 -22.56
CA SER A 160 13.53 -1.81 -23.77
C SER A 160 12.30 -1.95 -24.68
N GLU A 161 11.75 -3.15 -24.78
CA GLU A 161 10.66 -3.48 -25.71
C GLU A 161 9.26 -3.29 -25.11
N VAL A 162 9.09 -3.50 -23.80
CA VAL A 162 7.77 -3.52 -23.16
C VAL A 162 7.63 -2.41 -22.12
N THR A 163 8.47 -2.42 -21.07
CA THR A 163 8.28 -1.55 -19.89
C THR A 163 8.46 -0.08 -20.23
N ARG A 164 9.57 0.26 -20.90
CA ARG A 164 9.88 1.63 -21.31
C ARG A 164 8.77 2.20 -22.19
N PRO A 165 8.41 1.62 -23.35
CA PRO A 165 7.37 2.20 -24.21
C PRO A 165 5.99 2.28 -23.54
N ALA A 166 5.67 1.35 -22.61
CA ALA A 166 4.43 1.42 -21.84
C ALA A 166 4.37 2.67 -20.95
N VAL A 167 5.42 2.92 -20.15
CA VAL A 167 5.50 4.12 -19.29
C VAL A 167 5.58 5.39 -20.13
N GLN A 168 6.33 5.35 -21.23
CA GLN A 168 6.43 6.46 -22.17
C GLN A 168 5.07 6.87 -22.75
N ARG A 169 4.18 5.94 -23.04
CA ARG A 169 2.85 6.24 -23.61
C ARG A 169 1.93 6.99 -22.63
N VAL A 170 2.07 6.73 -21.33
CA VAL A 170 1.22 7.34 -20.29
C VAL A 170 1.66 8.77 -19.97
N MET A 171 2.96 9.04 -20.04
CA MET A 171 3.55 10.31 -19.60
C MET A 171 3.57 11.37 -20.72
N PRO A 172 3.23 12.64 -20.43
CA PRO A 172 3.39 13.74 -21.37
C PRO A 172 4.87 14.09 -21.59
N PHE A 173 5.16 14.73 -22.73
CA PHE A 173 6.46 15.35 -22.96
C PHE A 173 6.66 16.54 -22.01
N PRO A 174 7.82 16.73 -21.36
CA PRO A 174 9.09 16.01 -21.55
C PRO A 174 9.31 14.81 -20.59
N LEU A 175 8.46 14.65 -19.58
CA LEU A 175 8.59 13.64 -18.52
C LEU A 175 8.63 12.21 -19.05
N ASN A 176 8.00 11.95 -20.19
CA ASN A 176 8.08 10.73 -20.96
C ASN A 176 9.51 10.17 -21.11
N ARG A 177 10.54 11.02 -21.26
CA ARG A 177 11.93 10.54 -21.41
C ARG A 177 12.67 10.38 -20.08
N VAL A 178 12.29 11.15 -19.07
CA VAL A 178 12.98 11.23 -17.77
C VAL A 178 12.46 10.16 -16.83
N VAL A 179 11.14 10.02 -16.71
CA VAL A 179 10.48 9.12 -15.75
C VAL A 179 10.85 7.65 -15.94
N PRO A 180 10.83 7.07 -17.16
CA PRO A 180 11.23 5.67 -17.33
C PRO A 180 12.68 5.40 -16.90
N LYS A 181 13.60 6.34 -17.18
CA LYS A 181 15.01 6.21 -16.76
C LYS A 181 15.16 6.30 -15.24
N LEU A 182 14.42 7.20 -14.61
CA LEU A 182 14.40 7.34 -13.15
C LEU A 182 13.86 6.07 -12.48
N LEU A 183 12.73 5.55 -12.96
CA LEU A 183 12.13 4.33 -12.43
C LEU A 183 13.06 3.12 -12.63
N HIS A 184 13.65 2.97 -13.81
CA HIS A 184 14.65 1.93 -14.07
C HIS A 184 15.79 1.99 -13.07
N ALA A 185 16.43 3.16 -12.90
CA ALA A 185 17.53 3.32 -11.94
C ALA A 185 17.11 2.99 -10.50
N ARG A 186 15.90 3.42 -10.07
CA ARG A 186 15.36 3.12 -8.74
C ARG A 186 15.12 1.64 -8.53
N HIS A 187 14.42 0.97 -9.44
CA HIS A 187 14.12 -0.46 -9.32
C HIS A 187 15.38 -1.33 -9.42
N THR A 188 16.32 -0.99 -10.31
CA THR A 188 17.61 -1.68 -10.41
C THR A 188 18.43 -1.51 -9.13
N ALA A 189 18.50 -0.30 -8.57
CA ALA A 189 19.19 -0.07 -7.30
C ALA A 189 18.54 -0.83 -6.13
N ALA A 190 17.20 -0.81 -6.03
CA ALA A 190 16.46 -1.54 -5.00
C ALA A 190 16.65 -3.06 -5.13
N PHE A 191 16.64 -3.60 -6.35
CA PHE A 191 16.88 -5.01 -6.62
C PHE A 191 18.29 -5.42 -6.15
N HIS A 192 19.33 -4.67 -6.53
CA HIS A 192 20.72 -4.95 -6.14
C HIS A 192 20.99 -4.75 -4.65
N ALA A 193 20.29 -3.83 -3.98
CA ALA A 193 20.37 -3.66 -2.53
C ALA A 193 19.84 -4.89 -1.77
N SER A 194 18.97 -5.67 -2.41
CA SER A 194 18.37 -6.85 -1.82
C SER A 194 19.24 -8.10 -2.09
N THR A 195 19.95 -8.58 -1.07
CA THR A 195 20.98 -9.65 -1.16
C THR A 195 20.48 -11.01 -1.66
N SER A 196 19.17 -11.21 -1.89
CA SER A 196 18.61 -12.55 -2.08
C SER A 196 18.68 -13.12 -3.49
N LEU A 197 18.96 -12.33 -4.54
CA LEU A 197 18.94 -12.81 -5.93
C LEU A 197 20.14 -12.26 -6.73
N LEU A 198 21.28 -12.93 -6.60
CA LEU A 198 22.57 -12.45 -7.12
C LEU A 198 22.79 -12.68 -8.62
N SER A 199 22.12 -13.66 -9.22
CA SER A 199 22.32 -14.04 -10.63
C SER A 199 20.99 -14.18 -11.35
N LYS A 200 20.98 -13.87 -12.65
CA LYS A 200 19.86 -14.07 -13.58
C LYS A 200 19.31 -15.49 -13.48
N GLU A 201 20.20 -16.48 -13.45
CA GLU A 201 19.82 -17.90 -13.35
C GLU A 201 19.08 -18.19 -12.05
N HIS A 202 19.56 -17.64 -10.92
CA HIS A 202 18.95 -17.85 -9.62
C HIS A 202 17.55 -17.24 -9.51
N VAL A 203 17.32 -16.10 -10.18
CA VAL A 203 15.98 -15.49 -10.30
C VAL A 203 15.01 -16.45 -10.98
N TYR A 204 15.39 -17.02 -12.13
CA TYR A 204 14.52 -17.95 -12.86
C TYR A 204 14.34 -19.30 -12.16
N LEU A 205 15.37 -19.82 -11.51
CA LEU A 205 15.25 -21.03 -10.70
C LEU A 205 14.28 -20.82 -9.54
N THR A 206 14.38 -19.69 -8.83
CA THR A 206 13.46 -19.34 -7.75
C THR A 206 12.02 -19.23 -8.26
N ALA A 207 11.81 -18.60 -9.42
CA ALA A 207 10.49 -18.52 -10.05
C ALA A 207 9.96 -19.90 -10.38
N ARG A 208 10.75 -20.73 -11.07
CA ARG A 208 10.39 -22.10 -11.42
C ARG A 208 9.98 -22.90 -10.20
N ASP A 209 10.80 -22.91 -9.16
CA ASP A 209 10.55 -23.70 -7.96
C ASP A 209 9.30 -23.21 -7.21
N SER A 210 9.05 -21.89 -7.20
CA SER A 210 7.84 -21.30 -6.64
C SER A 210 6.58 -21.69 -7.44
N TYR A 211 6.64 -21.66 -8.77
CA TYR A 211 5.53 -22.08 -9.62
C TYR A 211 5.27 -23.58 -9.52
N VAL A 212 6.31 -24.41 -9.45
CA VAL A 212 6.16 -25.86 -9.23
C VAL A 212 5.47 -26.13 -7.89
N ALA A 213 5.88 -25.45 -6.82
CA ALA A 213 5.24 -25.59 -5.51
C ALA A 213 3.74 -25.19 -5.57
N LEU A 214 3.41 -24.07 -6.21
CA LEU A 214 2.03 -23.61 -6.37
C LEU A 214 1.19 -24.58 -7.22
N ASN A 215 1.76 -25.09 -8.32
CA ASN A 215 1.07 -26.04 -9.19
C ASN A 215 0.82 -27.37 -8.48
N SER A 216 1.81 -27.90 -7.76
CA SER A 216 1.65 -29.15 -7.00
C SER A 216 0.55 -29.03 -5.94
N PHE A 217 0.40 -27.85 -5.34
CA PHE A 217 -0.67 -27.59 -4.38
C PHE A 217 -2.05 -27.47 -5.05
N LEU A 218 -2.12 -26.82 -6.23
CA LEU A 218 -3.35 -26.78 -7.02
C LEU A 218 -3.81 -28.17 -7.46
N GLU A 219 -2.89 -29.01 -7.92
CA GLU A 219 -3.17 -30.40 -8.31
C GLU A 219 -3.64 -31.26 -7.13
N ALA A 220 -3.18 -30.97 -5.92
CA ALA A 220 -3.61 -31.64 -4.70
C ALA A 220 -4.98 -31.19 -4.18
N SER A 221 -5.55 -30.10 -4.73
CA SER A 221 -6.83 -29.54 -4.27
C SER A 221 -8.01 -30.12 -5.08
N ASP A 222 -9.11 -30.46 -4.39
CA ASP A 222 -10.31 -31.07 -4.99
C ASP A 222 -11.22 -30.06 -5.74
N GLY A 223 -10.65 -29.06 -6.43
CA GLY A 223 -11.45 -28.09 -7.17
C GLY A 223 -10.67 -27.08 -8.01
N PRO A 224 -11.37 -26.16 -8.71
CA PRO A 224 -10.75 -25.16 -9.59
C PRO A 224 -10.03 -24.03 -8.84
N TYR A 225 -10.15 -23.96 -7.51
CA TYR A 225 -9.46 -22.99 -6.65
C TYR A 225 -8.57 -23.72 -5.64
N PHE A 226 -7.56 -23.00 -5.13
CA PHE A 226 -6.61 -23.49 -4.11
C PHE A 226 -7.26 -24.21 -2.92
N PHE A 227 -8.50 -23.84 -2.56
CA PHE A 227 -9.24 -24.44 -1.44
C PHE A 227 -10.58 -25.05 -1.89
N GLY A 228 -10.62 -25.62 -3.10
CA GLY A 228 -11.78 -26.33 -3.64
C GLY A 228 -12.71 -25.45 -4.48
N THR A 229 -13.97 -25.33 -4.08
CA THR A 229 -15.04 -24.72 -4.90
C THR A 229 -15.27 -23.22 -4.67
N LYS A 230 -14.55 -22.59 -3.74
CA LYS A 230 -14.79 -21.21 -3.32
C LYS A 230 -13.63 -20.29 -3.68
N TYR A 231 -13.96 -19.08 -4.11
CA TYR A 231 -13.01 -18.02 -4.45
C TYR A 231 -12.30 -17.53 -3.19
N VAL A 232 -10.97 -17.64 -3.15
CA VAL A 232 -10.15 -17.17 -2.03
C VAL A 232 -9.09 -16.19 -2.55
N ARG A 233 -8.62 -15.29 -1.70
CA ARG A 233 -7.62 -14.28 -1.99
C ARG A 233 -6.36 -14.74 -2.76
N PRO A 234 -5.71 -15.89 -2.50
CA PRO A 234 -4.53 -16.29 -3.27
C PRO A 234 -4.87 -16.67 -4.73
N SER A 235 -6.11 -17.07 -5.01
CA SER A 235 -6.59 -17.24 -6.39
C SER A 235 -6.68 -15.93 -7.17
N CYS A 236 -6.80 -14.79 -6.47
CA CYS A 236 -6.84 -13.46 -7.08
C CYS A 236 -5.48 -13.02 -7.62
N LEU A 237 -4.39 -13.51 -7.02
CA LEU A 237 -3.01 -13.14 -7.39
C LEU A 237 -2.46 -13.94 -8.58
N LEU A 238 -3.01 -15.13 -8.86
CA LEU A 238 -2.45 -16.07 -9.83
C LEU A 238 -3.29 -16.23 -11.10
N ARG A 239 -4.45 -15.57 -11.20
CA ARG A 239 -5.32 -15.58 -12.38
C ARG A 239 -5.41 -14.17 -12.99
N VAL A 240 -4.26 -13.62 -13.34
CA VAL A 240 -4.07 -12.41 -14.15
C VAL A 240 -3.33 -12.79 -15.41
#